data_AF-A0A842PCU0-F1
#
_entry.id   AF-A0A842PCU0-F1
#
_cell.length_a   1.000
_cell.length_b   1.000
_cell.length_c   1.000
_cell.angle_alpha   90.00
_cell.angle_beta   90.00
_cell.angle_gamma   90.00
#
_symmetry.space_group_name_H-M   'P 1'
#
loop_
_entity.id
_entity.type
_entity.pdbx_description
1 polymer ?
#
loop_
_entity_poly.entity_id
_entity_poly.type
_entity_poly.pdbx_seq_one_letter_code
_entity_poly.pdbx_strand_id
1 'polypeptide(L)'
;MTKSKDTLIEIIHRPVTFTANTIEKDTVELNKAISQGYLIHDSVKTETGIVYVLAKWKHPEVNPDDSEKISLNNRSLKDYYNEFWKEGN
;
A
#
# COMPACT_ATOMS: atom_id res chain seq x y z
N MET A 1 -22.60 15.99 8.77
CA MET A 1 -21.58 15.13 8.12
C MET A 1 -20.32 15.13 8.98
N THR A 2 -20.21 14.20 9.91
CA THR A 2 -18.95 13.93 10.61
C THR A 2 -18.01 13.30 9.60
N LYS A 3 -17.00 14.06 9.14
CA LYS A 3 -15.89 13.48 8.39
C LYS A 3 -15.21 12.47 9.32
N SER A 4 -15.49 11.19 9.12
CA SER A 4 -14.72 10.10 9.69
C SER A 4 -13.27 10.35 9.32
N LYS A 5 -12.45 10.76 10.30
CA LYS A 5 -11.04 11.05 10.07
C LYS A 5 -10.26 9.79 10.35
N ASP A 6 -9.81 9.15 9.28
CA ASP A 6 -8.80 8.11 9.37
C ASP A 6 -7.63 8.63 10.19
N THR A 7 -7.27 7.89 11.22
CA THR A 7 -6.19 8.30 12.13
C THR A 7 -4.95 7.50 11.75
N LEU A 8 -3.90 8.20 11.32
CA LEU A 8 -2.59 7.59 11.09
C LEU A 8 -2.10 6.96 12.40
N ILE A 9 -1.81 5.66 12.38
CA ILE A 9 -1.27 4.93 13.53
C ILE A 9 0.25 4.94 13.48
N GLU A 10 0.81 4.57 12.33
CA GLU A 10 2.24 4.28 12.20
C GLU A 10 2.70 4.44 10.76
N ILE A 11 3.94 4.90 10.58
CA ILE A 11 4.66 4.91 9.30
C ILE A 11 5.93 4.10 9.46
N ILE A 12 6.17 3.18 8.52
CA ILE A 12 7.43 2.42 8.43
C ILE A 12 8.04 2.58 7.03
N HIS A 13 9.36 2.46 6.96
CA HIS A 13 10.10 2.50 5.69
C HIS A 13 10.60 1.09 5.36
N ARG A 14 10.36 0.63 4.13
CA ARG A 14 10.79 -0.68 3.65
C ARG A 14 11.67 -0.53 2.42
N PRO A 15 12.99 -0.63 2.56
CA PRO A 15 13.88 -0.67 1.41
C PRO A 15 13.72 -2.01 0.69
N VAL A 16 13.60 -1.95 -0.63
CA VAL A 16 13.59 -3.09 -1.55
C VAL A 16 14.72 -2.86 -2.54
N THR A 17 15.66 -3.78 -2.55
CA THR A 17 16.85 -3.74 -3.39
C THR A 17 16.69 -4.75 -4.52
N PHE A 18 16.89 -4.32 -5.77
CA PHE A 18 16.70 -5.18 -6.94
C PHE A 18 17.94 -6.03 -7.25
N THR A 19 18.45 -6.74 -6.25
CA THR A 19 19.55 -7.68 -6.44
C THR A 19 19.03 -9.10 -6.37
N ALA A 20 19.65 -10.03 -7.11
CA ALA A 20 19.25 -11.44 -7.11
C ALA A 20 19.25 -12.07 -5.70
N ASN A 21 20.09 -11.57 -4.79
CA ASN A 21 20.24 -12.11 -3.45
C ASN A 21 19.22 -11.56 -2.45
N THR A 22 18.55 -10.45 -2.77
CA THR A 22 17.69 -9.72 -1.82
C THR A 22 16.24 -9.65 -2.28
N ILE A 23 15.96 -9.80 -3.58
CA ILE A 23 14.62 -9.64 -4.14
C ILE A 23 13.57 -10.55 -3.49
N GLU A 24 13.89 -11.81 -3.21
CA GLU A 24 12.96 -12.74 -2.56
C GLU A 24 12.67 -12.32 -1.11
N LYS A 25 13.73 -12.02 -0.35
CA LYS A 25 13.62 -11.59 1.05
C LYS A 25 12.82 -10.29 1.16
N ASP A 26 13.18 -9.30 0.36
CA ASP A 26 12.55 -7.97 0.37
C ASP A 26 11.07 -8.08 -0.03
N THR A 27 10.74 -8.95 -0.99
CA THR A 27 9.35 -9.25 -1.36
C THR A 27 8.56 -9.89 -0.21
N VAL A 28 9.15 -10.86 0.48
CA VAL A 28 8.51 -11.51 1.64
C VAL A 28 8.27 -10.51 2.77
N GLU A 29 9.24 -9.65 3.07
CA GLU A 29 9.10 -8.63 4.11
C GLU A 29 8.04 -7.57 3.77
N LEU A 30 8.01 -7.11 2.52
CA LEU A 30 6.99 -6.17 2.05
C LEU A 30 5.58 -6.78 2.13
N ASN A 31 5.41 -8.02 1.64
CA ASN A 31 4.13 -8.73 1.70
C ASN A 31 3.69 -8.98 3.14
N LYS A 32 4.63 -9.28 4.05
CA LYS A 32 4.33 -9.44 5.47
C LYS A 32 3.79 -8.14 6.08
N ALA A 33 4.37 -6.99 5.74
CA ALA A 33 3.87 -5.69 6.20
C ALA A 33 2.46 -5.41 5.64
N ILE A 34 2.21 -5.68 4.36
CA ILE A 34 0.88 -5.50 3.76
C ILE A 34 -0.16 -6.37 4.49
N SER A 35 0.14 -7.64 4.75
CA SER A 35 -0.74 -8.55 5.49
C SER A 35 -1.01 -8.12 6.95
N GLN A 36 -0.16 -7.26 7.53
CA GLN A 36 -0.34 -6.69 8.86
C GLN A 36 -1.18 -5.39 8.85
N GLY A 37 -1.71 -5.00 7.69
CA GLY A 37 -2.58 -3.85 7.50
C GLY A 37 -1.85 -2.55 7.19
N TYR A 38 -0.57 -2.60 6.78
CA TYR A 38 0.10 -1.43 6.24
C TYR A 38 -0.23 -1.26 4.75
N LEU A 39 -0.40 -0.02 4.32
CA LEU A 39 -0.63 0.33 2.91
C LEU A 39 0.57 1.11 2.39
N ILE A 40 0.94 0.90 1.13
CA ILE A 40 1.94 1.74 0.47
C ILE A 40 1.37 3.15 0.34
N HIS A 41 2.00 4.10 1.00
CA HIS A 41 1.62 5.50 0.97
C HIS A 41 2.46 6.29 -0.04
N ASP A 42 3.75 5.99 -0.11
CA ASP A 42 4.69 6.65 -1.02
C ASP A 42 5.86 5.69 -1.37
N SER A 43 6.68 6.07 -2.33
CA SER A 43 7.89 5.35 -2.70
C SER A 43 8.98 6.29 -3.19
N VAL A 44 10.21 6.09 -2.71
CA VAL A 44 11.38 6.84 -3.14
C VAL A 44 12.30 5.92 -3.91
N LYS A 45 12.49 6.18 -5.20
CA LYS A 45 13.45 5.45 -6.03
C LYS A 45 14.88 5.88 -5.71
N THR A 46 15.78 4.92 -5.56
CA THR A 46 17.21 5.15 -5.36
C THR A 46 18.01 4.49 -6.49
N GLU A 47 19.32 4.71 -6.52
CA GLU A 47 20.20 4.07 -7.49
C GLU A 47 20.21 2.54 -7.37
N THR A 48 19.94 2.00 -6.17
CA THR A 48 20.07 0.58 -5.85
C THR A 48 18.72 -0.12 -5.62
N GLY A 49 17.61 0.61 -5.65
CA GLY A 49 16.30 0.04 -5.31
C GLY A 49 15.17 1.07 -5.16
N ILE A 50 14.18 0.72 -4.35
CA ILE A 50 13.05 1.57 -3.96
C ILE A 50 12.87 1.47 -2.45
N VAL A 51 12.64 2.61 -1.80
CA VAL A 51 12.18 2.64 -0.40
C VAL A 51 10.69 2.91 -0.39
N TYR A 52 9.89 1.92 0.00
CA TYR A 52 8.45 2.10 0.19
C TYR A 52 8.17 2.72 1.55
N VAL A 53 7.37 3.78 1.56
CA VAL A 53 6.79 4.37 2.77
C VAL A 53 5.45 3.69 2.98
N LEU A 54 5.34 2.90 4.06
CA LEU A 54 4.13 2.19 4.40
C LEU A 54 3.45 2.86 5.58
N ALA A 55 2.15 3.12 5.48
CA ALA A 55 1.35 3.73 6.53
C ALA A 55 0.25 2.77 6.99
N LYS A 56 0.06 2.67 8.30
CA LYS A 56 -1.04 1.95 8.93
C LYS A 56 -2.04 2.94 9.48
N TRP A 57 -3.30 2.79 9.09
CA TRP A 57 -4.39 3.71 9.45
C TRP A 57 -5.41 3.00 10.31
N LYS A 58 -5.92 3.68 11.33
CA LYS A 58 -7.10 3.27 12.09
C LYS A 58 -8.29 3.94 11.43
N HIS A 59 -9.09 3.17 10.72
CA HIS A 59 -10.45 3.59 10.42
C HIS A 59 -11.23 3.55 11.74
N PRO A 60 -12.00 4.60 12.09
CA PRO A 60 -12.95 4.46 13.18
C PRO A 60 -13.92 3.34 12.83
N GLU A 61 -14.29 2.54 13.83
CA GLU A 61 -15.19 1.39 13.68
C GLU A 61 -16.44 1.84 12.94
N VAL A 62 -16.60 1.36 11.72
CA VAL A 62 -17.85 1.51 10.97
C VAL A 62 -18.79 0.51 11.61
N ASN A 63 -19.92 0.99 12.13
CA ASN A 63 -20.98 0.11 12.63
C ASN A 63 -21.26 -0.97 11.57
N PRO A 64 -21.45 -2.24 11.94
CA PRO A 64 -21.63 -3.33 10.98
C PRO A 64 -22.83 -3.12 10.03
N ASP A 65 -23.76 -2.24 10.40
CA ASP A 65 -24.94 -1.83 9.62
C ASP A 65 -24.61 -0.94 8.40
N ASP A 66 -23.43 -0.30 8.37
CA ASP A 66 -22.99 0.56 7.26
C ASP A 66 -22.08 -0.18 6.24
N SER A 67 -21.85 -1.49 6.44
CA SER A 67 -20.98 -2.31 5.58
C SER A 67 -21.48 -2.48 4.14
N GLU A 68 -22.75 -2.15 3.86
CA GLU A 68 -23.30 -2.18 2.50
C GLU A 68 -22.80 -1.04 1.58
N LYS A 69 -22.07 -0.03 2.10
CA LYS A 69 -21.64 1.12 1.28
C LYS A 69 -20.15 1.38 1.20
N ILE A 70 -19.30 0.48 1.68
CA ILE A 70 -17.87 0.54 1.35
C ILE A 70 -17.65 -0.32 0.10
N SER A 71 -18.10 0.21 -1.04
CA SER A 71 -17.50 -0.14 -2.31
C SER A 71 -16.09 0.44 -2.29
N LEU A 72 -15.16 -0.27 -1.63
CA LEU A 72 -13.75 -0.18 -1.94
C LEU A 72 -13.69 -0.40 -3.45
N ASN A 73 -13.26 0.61 -4.19
CA ASN A 73 -12.97 0.47 -5.61
C ASN A 73 -12.10 -0.78 -5.76
N ASN A 74 -12.69 -1.86 -6.26
CA ASN A 74 -12.09 -3.16 -6.50
C ASN A 74 -11.09 -3.08 -7.68
N ARG A 75 -10.23 -2.06 -7.69
CA ARG A 75 -9.12 -1.96 -8.64
C ARG A 75 -7.99 -2.79 -8.08
N SER A 76 -7.72 -3.88 -8.78
CA SER A 76 -6.57 -4.73 -8.52
C SER A 76 -5.28 -3.97 -8.88
N LEU A 77 -4.15 -4.37 -8.29
CA LEU A 77 -2.82 -3.85 -8.69
C LEU A 77 -2.55 -4.01 -10.20
N LYS A 78 -3.22 -4.97 -10.85
CA LYS A 78 -3.17 -5.20 -12.30
C LYS A 78 -3.79 -4.03 -13.08
N ASP A 79 -4.79 -3.36 -12.52
CA ASP A 79 -5.44 -2.21 -13.15
C ASP A 79 -4.51 -0.99 -13.14
N TYR A 80 -3.78 -0.77 -12.04
CA TYR A 80 -2.74 0.27 -11.96
C TYR A 80 -1.59 0.04 -12.95
N TYR A 81 -1.12 -1.21 -13.08
CA TYR A 81 -0.05 -1.55 -14.02
C TYR A 81 -0.46 -1.31 -15.49
N ASN A 82 -1.73 -1.58 -15.83
CA ASN A 82 -2.25 -1.39 -17.17
C ASN A 82 -2.49 0.09 -17.54
N GLU A 83 -2.86 0.94 -16.58
CA GLU A 83 -2.99 2.38 -16.81
C GLU A 83 -1.62 3.03 -17.07
N PHE A 84 -0.60 2.68 -16.26
CA PHE A 84 0.77 3.19 -16.42
C PHE A 84 1.38 2.88 -17.80
N TRP A 85 1.04 1.73 -18.38
CA TRP A 85 1.53 1.33 -19.71
C TRP A 85 0.70 1.88 -20.88
N LYS A 86 -0.50 2.40 -20.63
CA LYS A 86 -1.37 2.97 -21.67
C LYS A 86 -1.14 4.45 -21.94
N GLU A 87 -0.61 5.20 -20.98
CA GLU A 87 -0.29 6.63 -21.18
C GLU A 87 1.03 6.87 -21.93
N GLY A 88 1.74 5.80 -22.31
CA GLY A 88 3.02 5.85 -23.01
C GLY A 88 2.97 5.47 -24.51
N ASN A 89 1.83 5.62 -25.19
CA ASN A 89 1.74 5.38 -26.65
C ASN A 89 0.88 6.44 -27.35
#